data_AF-A0A849XVC2-F1
#
_entry.id   AF-A0A849XVC2-F1
#
_cell.length_a   1.000
_cell.length_b   1.000
_cell.length_c   1.000
_cell.angle_alpha   90.00
_cell.angle_beta   90.00
_cell.angle_gamma   90.00
#
_symmetry.space_group_name_H-M   'P 1'
#
loop_
_entity.id
_entity.type
_entity.pdbx_description
1 polymer ?
#
loop_
_entity_poly.entity_id
_entity_poly.type
_entity_poly.pdbx_seq_one_letter_code
_entity_poly.pdbx_strand_id
1 'polypeptide(L)'
;MTREEFKTLVKGMKAVYAQPTFIPDQDAFNVWFELLKDIPYQQANVAIQKYMLTEKFPPTIADIREKATQIVESVDSSMSELEAWSLVRKAVRNSGYHSVEEFEKLPEACQRAVGSAANLKEWALMDSERVETVEQSHFIRNYRTTVQRISEEKKLPESIRLLIASMRDNALELEKKEQPALEAKKQAEEKTEPEPGMSEETRAKFQQVMRNLQGKV
;
A
#
# COMPACT_ATOMS: atom_id res chain seq x y z
N MET A 1 -11.76 -15.23 18.96
CA MET A 1 -12.76 -15.55 20.01
C MET A 1 -13.65 -16.72 19.59
N THR A 2 -14.32 -17.36 20.55
CA THR A 2 -15.30 -18.43 20.32
C THR A 2 -16.69 -17.88 19.97
N ARG A 3 -17.57 -18.74 19.45
CA ARG A 3 -18.93 -18.35 19.05
C ARG A 3 -19.81 -17.97 20.25
N GLU A 4 -19.64 -18.64 21.40
CA GLU A 4 -20.38 -18.32 22.64
C GLU A 4 -19.91 -17.00 23.28
N GLU A 5 -18.61 -16.72 23.22
CA GLU A 5 -18.05 -15.43 23.60
C GLU A 5 -18.64 -14.31 22.71
N PHE A 6 -18.64 -14.51 21.39
CA PHE A 6 -19.21 -13.53 20.46
C PHE A 6 -20.72 -13.31 20.68
N LYS A 7 -21.46 -14.38 21.00
CA LYS A 7 -22.89 -14.30 21.38
C LYS A 7 -23.12 -13.39 22.58
N THR A 8 -22.22 -13.42 23.56
CA THR A 8 -22.28 -12.54 24.73
C THR A 8 -22.08 -11.09 24.33
N LEU A 9 -21.11 -10.81 23.44
CA LEU A 9 -20.86 -9.47 22.92
C LEU A 9 -22.06 -8.92 22.12
N VAL A 10 -22.64 -9.73 21.24
CA VAL A 10 -23.83 -9.32 20.45
C VAL A 10 -25.03 -9.00 21.34
N LYS A 11 -25.26 -9.79 22.40
CA LYS A 11 -26.31 -9.47 23.39
C LYS A 11 -26.08 -8.11 24.04
N GLY A 12 -24.85 -7.80 24.43
CA GLY A 12 -24.48 -6.49 24.98
C GLY A 12 -24.77 -5.36 23.98
N MET A 13 -24.31 -5.50 22.73
CA MET A 13 -24.55 -4.48 21.70
C MET A 13 -26.04 -4.28 21.41
N LYS A 14 -26.84 -5.36 21.33
CA LYS A 14 -28.30 -5.26 21.12
C LYS A 14 -29.05 -4.64 22.30
N ALA A 15 -28.52 -4.75 23.51
CA ALA A 15 -29.11 -4.08 24.68
C ALA A 15 -28.93 -2.56 24.63
N VAL A 16 -27.84 -2.08 24.02
CA VAL A 16 -27.57 -0.65 23.82
C VAL A 16 -28.25 -0.13 22.55
N TYR A 17 -28.16 -0.89 21.46
CA TYR A 17 -28.70 -0.53 20.15
C TYR A 17 -29.91 -1.41 19.80
N ALA A 18 -31.10 -0.96 20.21
CA ALA A 18 -32.34 -1.71 20.07
C ALA A 18 -32.95 -1.70 18.64
N GLN A 19 -32.17 -1.37 17.61
CA GLN A 19 -32.67 -1.32 16.24
C GLN A 19 -32.95 -2.74 15.71
N PRO A 20 -34.14 -3.04 15.16
CA PRO A 20 -34.47 -4.38 14.66
C PRO A 20 -33.56 -4.86 13.52
N THR A 21 -32.99 -3.91 12.77
CA THR A 21 -32.07 -4.15 11.65
C THR A 21 -30.65 -4.48 12.08
N PHE A 22 -30.31 -4.30 13.37
CA PHE A 22 -28.96 -4.53 13.86
C PHE A 22 -28.75 -6.01 14.19
N ILE A 23 -28.00 -6.71 13.34
CA ILE A 23 -27.76 -8.16 13.40
C ILE A 23 -29.11 -8.91 13.51
N PRO A 24 -29.97 -8.83 12.48
CA PRO A 24 -31.39 -9.20 12.58
C PRO A 24 -31.61 -10.71 12.73
N ASP A 25 -30.74 -11.53 12.13
CA ASP A 25 -30.91 -12.96 12.00
C ASP A 25 -29.60 -13.74 12.25
N GLN A 26 -29.70 -15.07 12.09
CA GLN A 26 -28.60 -16.00 12.31
C GLN A 26 -27.50 -15.88 11.24
N ASP A 27 -27.85 -15.49 10.02
CA ASP A 27 -26.89 -15.35 8.92
C ASP A 27 -26.03 -14.11 9.13
N ALA A 28 -26.65 -12.98 9.51
CA ALA A 28 -25.95 -11.77 9.92
C ALA A 28 -25.01 -12.06 11.11
N PHE A 29 -25.47 -12.81 12.11
CA PHE A 29 -24.63 -13.23 13.23
C PHE A 29 -23.40 -14.03 12.77
N ASN A 30 -23.59 -14.98 11.84
CA ASN A 30 -22.51 -15.81 11.34
C ASN A 30 -21.48 -14.99 10.55
N VAL A 31 -21.92 -14.09 9.68
CA VAL A 31 -21.03 -13.19 8.92
C VAL A 31 -20.21 -12.32 9.87
N TRP A 32 -20.84 -11.71 10.87
CA TRP A 32 -20.15 -10.90 11.86
C TRP A 32 -19.12 -11.70 12.66
N PHE A 33 -19.49 -12.92 13.08
CA PHE A 33 -18.57 -13.81 13.76
C PHE A 33 -17.35 -14.14 12.89
N GLU A 34 -17.57 -14.52 11.63
CA GLU A 34 -16.48 -14.87 10.72
C GLU A 34 -15.49 -13.72 10.46
N LEU A 35 -15.98 -12.47 10.47
CA LEU A 35 -15.17 -11.27 10.23
C LEU A 35 -14.48 -10.72 11.49
N LEU A 36 -14.86 -11.18 12.68
CA LEU A 36 -14.32 -10.72 13.96
C LEU A 36 -13.66 -11.83 14.79
N LYS A 37 -13.81 -13.10 14.41
CA LYS A 37 -13.32 -14.25 15.20
C LYS A 37 -11.80 -14.28 15.37
N ASP A 38 -11.05 -13.61 14.50
CA ASP A 38 -9.60 -13.45 14.62
C ASP A 38 -9.20 -12.54 15.79
N ILE A 39 -10.10 -11.68 16.27
CA ILE A 39 -9.85 -10.81 17.40
C ILE A 39 -9.99 -11.61 18.72
N PRO A 40 -9.02 -11.51 19.65
CA PRO A 40 -9.13 -12.02 21.00
C PRO A 40 -10.35 -11.47 21.74
N TYR A 41 -11.02 -12.30 22.55
CA TYR A 41 -12.26 -11.91 23.23
C TYR A 41 -12.11 -10.64 24.07
N GLN A 42 -11.05 -10.55 24.87
CA GLN A 42 -10.80 -9.39 25.73
C GLN A 42 -10.64 -8.10 24.91
N GLN A 43 -9.91 -8.16 23.80
CA GLN A 43 -9.70 -7.02 22.91
C GLN A 43 -11.03 -6.57 22.27
N ALA A 44 -11.83 -7.52 21.77
CA ALA A 44 -13.13 -7.21 21.19
C ALA A 44 -14.12 -6.66 22.22
N ASN A 45 -14.12 -7.20 23.44
CA ASN A 45 -14.97 -6.72 24.52
C ASN A 45 -14.67 -5.25 24.87
N VAL A 46 -13.39 -4.91 25.07
CA VAL A 46 -12.98 -3.52 25.34
C VAL A 46 -13.28 -2.62 24.15
N ALA A 47 -13.06 -3.07 22.91
CA ALA A 47 -13.36 -2.31 21.70
C ALA A 47 -14.86 -1.96 21.59
N ILE A 48 -15.72 -2.95 21.83
CA ILE A 48 -17.18 -2.79 21.79
C ILE A 48 -17.65 -1.88 22.93
N GLN A 49 -17.14 -2.06 24.15
CA GLN A 49 -17.47 -1.18 25.27
C GLN A 49 -17.05 0.27 24.99
N LYS A 50 -15.83 0.48 24.49
CA LYS A 50 -15.34 1.80 24.09
C LYS A 50 -16.27 2.42 23.05
N TYR A 51 -16.67 1.67 22.03
CA TYR A 51 -17.60 2.14 21.01
C TYR A 51 -18.97 2.53 21.59
N MET A 52 -19.55 1.67 22.43
CA MET A 52 -20.86 1.93 23.06
C MET A 52 -20.85 3.18 23.96
N LEU A 53 -19.70 3.55 24.51
CA LEU A 53 -19.54 4.75 25.33
C LEU A 53 -19.36 6.03 24.52
N THR A 54 -18.83 5.95 23.28
CA THR A 54 -18.51 7.14 22.48
C THR A 54 -19.49 7.39 21.35
N GLU A 55 -20.13 6.35 20.81
CA GLU A 55 -20.95 6.45 19.59
C GLU A 55 -22.43 6.18 19.84
N LYS A 56 -23.26 7.00 19.19
CA LYS A 56 -24.73 6.96 19.32
C LYS A 56 -25.41 5.97 18.37
N PHE A 57 -24.72 5.58 17.30
CA PHE A 57 -25.26 4.70 16.25
C PHE A 57 -24.74 3.27 16.43
N PRO A 58 -25.46 2.25 15.92
CA PRO A 58 -24.97 0.88 15.99
C PRO A 58 -23.65 0.73 15.22
N PRO A 59 -22.68 -0.05 15.75
CA PRO A 59 -21.40 -0.22 15.10
C PRO A 59 -21.53 -0.97 13.78
N THR A 60 -20.59 -0.71 12.88
CA THR A 60 -20.23 -1.59 11.79
C THR A 60 -19.11 -2.53 12.21
N ILE A 61 -18.86 -3.58 11.42
CA ILE A 61 -17.70 -4.47 11.63
C ILE A 61 -16.40 -3.66 11.57
N ALA A 62 -16.30 -2.70 10.64
CA ALA A 62 -15.12 -1.85 10.50
C ALA A 62 -14.85 -1.02 11.76
N ASP A 63 -15.89 -0.47 12.38
CA ASP A 63 -15.77 0.31 13.61
C ASP A 63 -15.17 -0.52 14.76
N ILE A 64 -15.65 -1.76 14.94
CA ILE A 64 -15.14 -2.65 15.98
C ILE A 64 -13.67 -2.99 15.73
N ARG A 65 -13.29 -3.27 14.48
CA ARG A 65 -11.90 -3.56 14.11
C ARG A 65 -11.00 -2.34 14.30
N GLU A 66 -11.49 -1.15 13.99
CA GLU A 66 -10.76 0.08 14.22
C GLU A 66 -10.52 0.31 15.72
N LYS A 67 -11.56 0.25 16.56
CA LYS A 67 -11.40 0.42 18.02
C LYS A 67 -10.51 -0.69 18.61
N ALA A 68 -10.62 -1.93 18.13
CA ALA A 68 -9.75 -3.03 18.55
C ALA A 68 -8.28 -2.77 18.21
N THR A 69 -8.00 -2.26 17.02
CA THR A 69 -6.64 -1.92 16.57
C THR A 69 -6.08 -0.76 17.39
N GLN A 70 -6.87 0.30 17.60
CA GLN A 70 -6.49 1.44 18.44
C GLN A 70 -6.13 1.06 19.87
N ILE A 71 -6.79 0.05 20.45
CA ILE A 71 -6.46 -0.42 21.80
C ILE A 71 -5.02 -0.96 21.85
N VAL A 72 -4.64 -1.78 20.86
CA VAL A 72 -3.28 -2.34 20.78
C VAL A 72 -2.27 -1.24 20.48
N GLU A 73 -2.56 -0.38 19.50
CA GLU A 73 -1.67 0.74 19.13
C GLU A 73 -1.52 1.78 20.24
N SER A 74 -2.51 1.94 21.14
CA SER A 74 -2.38 2.83 22.29
C SER A 74 -1.52 2.26 23.42
N VAL A 75 -1.39 0.93 23.48
CA VAL A 75 -0.53 0.23 24.45
C VAL A 75 0.91 0.18 23.93
N ASP A 76 1.07 -0.07 22.63
CA ASP A 76 2.35 0.04 21.93
C ASP A 76 2.65 1.51 21.63
N SER A 77 3.19 2.24 22.62
CA SER A 77 3.54 3.67 22.55
C SER A 77 3.95 4.11 21.14
N SER A 78 3.00 4.67 20.39
CA SER A 78 3.24 5.05 19.00
C SER A 78 4.32 6.13 18.99
N MET A 79 5.49 5.77 18.47
CA MET A 79 6.63 6.68 18.37
C MET A 79 6.22 7.91 17.56
N SER A 80 6.41 9.10 18.15
CA SER A 80 6.12 10.35 17.47
C SER A 80 7.04 10.55 16.27
N GLU A 81 6.61 11.38 15.34
CA GLU A 81 7.37 11.64 14.10
C GLU A 81 8.76 12.21 14.36
N LEU A 82 8.89 13.04 15.40
CA LEU A 82 10.17 13.63 15.78
C LEU A 82 11.07 12.62 16.52
N GLU A 83 10.49 11.70 17.30
CA GLU A 83 11.25 10.59 17.88
C GLU A 83 11.74 9.64 16.79
N ALA A 84 10.89 9.32 15.81
CA ALA A 84 11.25 8.51 14.65
C ALA A 84 12.38 9.18 13.85
N TRP A 85 12.28 10.49 13.62
CA TRP A 85 13.37 11.24 12.99
C TRP A 85 14.64 11.23 13.83
N SER A 86 14.56 11.36 15.15
CA SER A 86 15.73 11.31 16.04
C SER A 86 16.49 10.00 15.91
N LEU A 87 15.78 8.86 15.81
CA LEU A 87 16.39 7.55 15.55
C LEU A 87 17.08 7.50 14.19
N VAL A 88 16.40 7.96 13.14
CA VAL A 88 16.95 7.98 11.78
C VAL A 88 18.14 8.92 11.70
N ARG A 89 18.06 10.11 12.28
CA ARG A 89 19.16 11.08 12.37
C ARG A 89 20.39 10.48 13.05
N LYS A 90 20.19 9.71 14.12
CA LYS A 90 21.27 8.99 14.81
C LYS A 90 21.90 7.94 13.89
N ALA A 91 21.08 7.17 13.17
CA ALA A 91 21.54 6.18 12.20
C ALA A 91 22.34 6.83 11.05
N VAL A 92 21.87 7.96 10.51
CA VAL A 92 22.53 8.71 9.42
C VAL A 92 23.96 9.09 9.79
N ARG A 93 24.22 9.53 11.03
CA ARG A 93 25.58 9.91 11.49
C ARG A 93 26.62 8.80 11.33
N ASN A 94 26.21 7.53 11.45
CA ASN A 94 27.09 6.36 11.33
C ASN A 94 26.99 5.67 9.95
N SER A 95 26.04 6.09 9.12
CA SER A 95 25.67 5.39 7.88
C SER A 95 26.60 5.64 6.70
N GLY A 96 27.56 6.57 6.80
CA GLY A 96 28.58 6.77 5.77
C GLY A 96 29.34 5.48 5.42
N TYR A 97 29.62 4.66 6.44
CA TYR A 97 30.29 3.36 6.28
C TYR A 97 29.43 2.17 6.75
N HIS A 98 28.47 2.37 7.67
CA HIS A 98 27.70 1.28 8.30
C HIS A 98 26.19 1.37 7.99
N SER A 99 25.82 1.88 6.82
CA SER A 99 24.41 2.11 6.46
C SER A 99 23.50 0.90 6.57
N VAL A 100 23.98 -0.29 6.21
CA VAL A 100 23.17 -1.53 6.29
C VAL A 100 22.87 -1.89 7.73
N GLU A 101 23.89 -1.91 8.59
CA GLU A 101 23.75 -2.23 10.01
C GLU A 101 22.87 -1.22 10.74
N GLU A 102 23.03 0.08 10.44
CA GLU A 102 22.23 1.13 11.06
C GLU A 102 20.78 1.10 10.57
N PHE A 103 20.54 0.74 9.30
CA PHE A 103 19.20 0.57 8.75
C PHE A 103 18.44 -0.59 9.42
N GLU A 104 19.09 -1.74 9.60
CA GLU A 104 18.48 -2.92 10.21
C GLU A 104 18.08 -2.70 11.68
N LYS A 105 18.77 -1.81 12.40
CA LYS A 105 18.44 -1.43 13.79
C LYS A 105 17.18 -0.56 13.90
N LEU A 106 16.72 0.05 12.80
CA LEU A 106 15.57 0.93 12.82
C LEU A 106 14.26 0.13 12.95
N PRO A 107 13.22 0.69 13.58
CA PRO A 107 11.88 0.09 13.54
C PRO A 107 11.36 -0.06 12.11
N GLU A 108 10.49 -1.05 11.86
CA GLU A 108 9.94 -1.35 10.54
C GLU A 108 9.31 -0.11 9.86
N ALA A 109 8.56 0.70 10.63
CA ALA A 109 7.97 1.93 10.11
C ALA A 109 9.03 2.95 9.64
N CYS A 110 10.16 3.06 10.35
CA CYS A 110 11.27 3.91 9.95
C CYS A 110 11.99 3.33 8.73
N GLN A 111 12.23 2.01 8.69
CA GLN A 111 12.86 1.34 7.54
C GLN A 111 12.04 1.57 6.26
N ARG A 112 10.72 1.35 6.30
CA ARG A 112 9.81 1.58 5.17
C ARG A 112 9.79 3.05 4.75
N ALA A 113 9.83 3.99 5.70
CA ALA A 113 9.82 5.43 5.41
C ALA A 113 11.13 5.96 4.81
N VAL A 114 12.27 5.39 5.23
CA VAL A 114 13.61 5.66 4.65
C VAL A 114 13.75 4.98 3.29
N GLY A 115 13.13 3.81 3.11
CA GLY A 115 13.10 3.06 1.86
C GLY A 115 14.27 2.08 1.70
N SER A 116 15.51 2.52 1.90
CA SER A 116 16.68 1.64 1.79
C SER A 116 17.89 2.13 2.61
N ALA A 117 18.81 1.21 2.91
CA ALA A 117 20.11 1.55 3.53
C ALA A 117 20.95 2.50 2.65
N ALA A 118 20.81 2.43 1.32
CA ALA A 118 21.52 3.33 0.41
C ALA A 118 21.12 4.79 0.64
N ASN A 119 19.84 5.05 0.92
CA ASN A 119 19.34 6.40 1.24
C ASN A 119 19.97 6.93 2.54
N LEU A 120 20.17 6.08 3.57
CA LEU A 120 20.87 6.50 4.79
C LEU A 120 22.32 6.88 4.51
N LYS A 121 23.01 6.12 3.64
CA LYS A 121 24.39 6.44 3.24
C LYS A 121 24.45 7.75 2.47
N GLU A 122 23.51 7.97 1.55
CA GLU A 122 23.42 9.20 0.79
C GLU A 122 23.21 10.41 1.70
N TRP A 123 22.24 10.34 2.63
CA TRP A 123 22.02 11.39 3.62
C TRP A 123 23.23 11.63 4.52
N ALA A 124 24.00 10.59 4.84
CA ALA A 124 25.22 10.72 5.65
C ALA A 124 26.35 11.48 4.94
N LEU A 125 26.36 11.45 3.60
CA LEU A 125 27.36 12.12 2.76
C LEU A 125 26.88 13.50 2.27
N MET A 126 25.59 13.81 2.45
CA MET A 126 25.01 15.11 2.13
C MET A 126 25.35 16.17 3.17
N ASP A 127 25.13 17.43 2.78
CA ASP A 127 25.23 18.55 3.70
C ASP A 127 24.20 18.44 4.85
N SER A 128 24.68 18.67 6.08
CA SER A 128 23.86 18.47 7.27
C SER A 128 22.67 19.42 7.33
N GLU A 129 22.76 20.64 6.80
CA GLU A 129 21.65 21.60 6.81
C GLU A 129 20.52 21.13 5.89
N ARG A 130 20.88 20.58 4.73
CA ARG A 130 19.91 19.98 3.80
C ARG A 130 19.20 18.78 4.41
N VAL A 131 19.92 17.91 5.14
CA VAL A 131 19.35 16.73 5.78
C VAL A 131 18.35 17.11 6.87
N GLU A 132 18.69 18.09 7.71
CA GLU A 132 17.82 18.55 8.80
C GLU A 132 16.60 19.33 8.33
N THR A 133 16.52 19.73 7.06
CA THR A 133 15.41 20.54 6.52
C THR A 133 14.58 19.75 5.52
N VAL A 134 15.15 19.47 4.35
CA VAL A 134 14.47 18.85 3.21
C VAL A 134 14.21 17.38 3.51
N GLU A 135 15.26 16.61 3.81
CA GLU A 135 15.13 15.16 4.01
C GLU A 135 14.33 14.84 5.27
N GLN A 136 14.47 15.61 6.35
CA GLN A 136 13.58 15.51 7.51
C GLN A 136 12.10 15.66 7.11
N SER A 137 11.76 16.70 6.34
CA SER A 137 10.37 16.96 5.95
C SER A 137 9.82 15.89 5.00
N HIS A 138 10.66 15.34 4.12
CA HIS A 138 10.29 14.21 3.27
C HIS A 138 10.09 12.93 4.10
N PHE A 139 11.03 12.64 5.01
CA PHE A 139 10.93 11.50 5.92
C PHE A 139 9.66 11.56 6.77
N ILE A 140 9.36 12.69 7.42
CA ILE A 140 8.17 12.83 8.28
C ILE A 140 6.89 12.54 7.47
N ARG A 141 6.79 13.08 6.24
CA ARG A 141 5.65 12.80 5.37
C ARG A 141 5.54 11.31 5.01
N ASN A 142 6.65 10.69 4.60
CA ASN A 142 6.67 9.27 4.25
C ASN A 142 6.37 8.38 5.47
N TYR A 143 6.87 8.75 6.64
CA TYR A 143 6.63 8.06 7.90
C TYR A 143 5.15 8.10 8.28
N ARG A 144 4.49 9.27 8.22
CA ARG A 144 3.04 9.39 8.43
C ARG A 144 2.25 8.45 7.53
N THR A 145 2.52 8.49 6.23
CA THR A 145 1.84 7.62 5.26
C THR A 145 2.12 6.14 5.53
N THR A 146 3.34 5.80 5.92
CA THR A 146 3.74 4.43 6.23
C THR A 146 3.04 3.91 7.48
N VAL A 147 3.02 4.68 8.56
CA VAL A 147 2.32 4.32 9.80
C VAL A 147 0.83 4.15 9.55
N GLN A 148 0.22 5.05 8.78
CA GLN A 148 -1.18 4.92 8.39
C GLN A 148 -1.43 3.62 7.60
N ARG A 149 -0.58 3.32 6.62
CA ARG A 149 -0.69 2.10 5.81
C ARG A 149 -0.53 0.83 6.65
N ILE A 150 0.44 0.81 7.57
CA ILE A 150 0.63 -0.29 8.51
C ILE A 150 -0.60 -0.47 9.41
N SER A 151 -1.17 0.63 9.91
CA SER A 151 -2.39 0.59 10.71
C SER A 151 -3.59 0.05 9.92
N GLU A 152 -3.76 0.49 8.66
CA GLU A 152 -4.78 -0.02 7.75
C GLU A 152 -4.60 -1.52 7.45
N GLU A 153 -3.36 -1.97 7.21
CA GLU A 153 -3.03 -3.38 7.04
C GLU A 153 -3.37 -4.20 8.31
N LYS A 154 -3.08 -3.65 9.50
CA LYS A 154 -3.40 -4.30 10.78
C LYS A 154 -4.89 -4.50 11.01
N LYS A 155 -5.74 -3.64 10.43
CA LYS A 155 -7.21 -3.81 10.51
C LYS A 155 -7.69 -5.07 9.78
N LEU A 156 -6.95 -5.62 8.83
CA LEU A 156 -7.37 -6.81 8.10
C LEU A 156 -6.89 -8.11 8.77
N PRO A 157 -7.69 -9.19 8.77
CA PRO A 157 -7.22 -10.51 9.19
C PRO A 157 -6.04 -10.99 8.35
N GLU A 158 -5.11 -11.72 8.97
CA GLU A 158 -3.90 -12.23 8.31
C GLU A 158 -4.22 -13.06 7.06
N SER A 159 -5.23 -13.93 7.13
CA SER A 159 -5.67 -14.76 6.00
C SER A 159 -6.07 -13.92 4.77
N ILE A 160 -6.74 -12.79 4.98
CA ILE A 160 -7.16 -11.88 3.91
C ILE A 160 -5.96 -11.11 3.37
N ARG A 161 -5.03 -10.67 4.24
CA ARG A 161 -3.79 -10.03 3.80
C ARG A 161 -2.96 -10.93 2.90
N LEU A 162 -2.74 -12.18 3.31
CA LEU A 162 -1.99 -13.16 2.54
C LEU A 162 -2.67 -13.49 1.21
N LEU A 163 -4.01 -13.58 1.20
CA LEU A 163 -4.76 -13.77 -0.04
C LEU A 163 -4.55 -12.59 -0.99
N ILE A 164 -4.68 -11.35 -0.51
CA ILE A 164 -4.44 -10.13 -1.32
C ILE A 164 -3.00 -10.13 -1.88
N ALA A 165 -2.01 -10.47 -1.06
CA ALA A 165 -0.61 -10.56 -1.49
C ALA A 165 -0.44 -11.60 -2.61
N SER A 166 -0.99 -12.81 -2.43
CA SER A 166 -0.92 -13.87 -3.44
C SER A 166 -1.60 -13.49 -4.77
N MET A 167 -2.74 -12.79 -4.71
CA MET A 167 -3.43 -12.30 -5.91
C MET A 167 -2.60 -11.26 -6.65
N ARG A 168 -1.91 -10.38 -5.91
CA ARG A 168 -1.00 -9.39 -6.49
C ARG A 168 0.20 -10.04 -7.16
N ASP A 169 0.81 -11.03 -6.52
CA ASP A 169 1.96 -11.75 -7.09
C ASP A 169 1.57 -12.49 -8.37
N ASN A 170 0.41 -13.15 -8.37
CA ASN A 170 -0.15 -13.79 -9.56
C ASN A 170 -0.39 -12.79 -10.70
N ALA A 171 -0.94 -11.61 -10.40
CA ALA A 171 -1.15 -10.56 -11.41
C ALA A 171 0.18 -10.08 -12.02
N LEU A 172 1.21 -9.86 -11.19
CA LEU A 172 2.54 -9.47 -11.64
C LEU A 172 3.22 -10.57 -12.48
N GLU A 173 3.01 -11.84 -12.14
CA GLU A 173 3.49 -12.96 -12.96
C GLU A 173 2.80 -13.04 -14.32
N LEU A 174 1.49 -12.79 -14.37
CA LEU A 174 0.72 -12.74 -15.62
C LEU A 174 1.23 -11.61 -16.51
N GLU A 175 1.43 -10.40 -15.97
CA GLU A 175 1.99 -9.27 -16.70
C GLU A 175 3.39 -9.59 -17.27
N LYS A 176 4.27 -10.20 -16.48
CA LYS A 176 5.62 -10.61 -16.94
C LYS A 176 5.57 -11.67 -18.05
N LYS A 177 4.59 -12.57 -18.02
CA LYS A 177 4.40 -13.61 -19.06
C LYS A 177 3.78 -13.03 -20.34
N GLU A 178 2.95 -12.00 -20.23
CA GLU A 178 2.30 -11.34 -21.37
C GLU A 178 3.20 -10.32 -22.08
N GLN A 179 4.13 -9.68 -21.37
CA GLN A 179 5.12 -8.72 -21.92
C GLN A 179 5.86 -9.24 -23.18
N PRO A 180 6.50 -10.44 -23.18
CA PRO A 180 7.20 -10.93 -24.36
C PRO A 180 6.24 -11.27 -25.53
N ALA A 181 4.98 -11.64 -25.25
CA ALA A 181 3.99 -11.91 -26.28
C ALA A 181 3.44 -10.62 -26.93
N LEU A 182 3.29 -9.55 -26.14
CA LEU A 182 2.93 -8.20 -26.61
C LEU A 182 4.08 -7.57 -27.40
N GLU A 183 5.33 -7.75 -26.97
CA GLU A 183 6.53 -7.30 -27.70
C GLU A 183 6.72 -8.07 -29.00
N ALA A 184 6.52 -9.39 -29.01
CA ALA A 184 6.58 -10.20 -30.22
C ALA A 184 5.47 -9.84 -31.22
N LYS A 185 4.25 -9.51 -30.75
CA LYS A 185 3.17 -9.02 -31.60
C LYS A 185 3.48 -7.64 -32.18
N LYS A 186 4.00 -6.70 -31.39
CA LYS A 186 4.43 -5.39 -31.87
C LYS A 186 5.54 -5.49 -32.92
N GLN A 187 6.53 -6.35 -32.70
CA GLN A 187 7.60 -6.60 -33.68
C GLN A 187 7.11 -7.32 -34.93
N ALA A 188 6.04 -8.13 -34.85
CA ALA A 188 5.42 -8.77 -36.00
C ALA A 188 4.59 -7.76 -36.81
N GLU A 189 3.84 -6.88 -36.15
CA GLU A 189 3.07 -5.79 -36.77
C GLU A 189 4.00 -4.79 -37.48
N GLU A 190 5.11 -4.39 -36.82
CA GLU A 190 6.15 -3.50 -37.38
C GLU A 190 6.90 -4.12 -38.57
N LYS A 191 6.97 -5.46 -38.66
CA LYS A 191 7.54 -6.18 -39.82
C LYS A 191 6.56 -6.38 -40.98
N THR A 192 5.26 -6.21 -40.74
CA THR A 192 4.22 -6.34 -41.78
C THR A 192 3.81 -5.01 -42.41
N GLU A 193 4.22 -3.88 -41.84
CA GLU A 193 4.12 -2.60 -42.54
C GLU A 193 5.20 -2.54 -43.64
N PRO A 194 4.83 -2.43 -44.93
CA PRO A 194 5.83 -2.21 -45.96
C PRO A 194 6.51 -0.86 -45.71
N GLU A 195 7.85 -0.81 -45.81
CA GLU A 195 8.62 0.44 -45.71
C GLU A 195 7.94 1.56 -46.51
N PRO A 196 7.95 2.83 -46.05
CA PRO A 196 7.34 3.95 -46.78
C PRO A 196 8.16 4.28 -48.03
N GLY A 197 8.12 3.39 -49.01
CA GLY A 197 8.57 3.59 -50.36
C GLY A 197 7.47 4.31 -51.12
N MET A 198 7.78 5.53 -51.57
CA MET A 198 6.97 6.38 -52.46
C MET A 198 6.03 5.55 -53.36
N SER A 199 4.73 5.83 -53.30
CA SER A 199 3.73 5.13 -54.11
C SER A 199 4.12 5.14 -55.59
N GLU A 200 3.73 4.13 -56.36
CA GLU A 200 4.07 4.02 -57.80
C GLU A 200 3.73 5.30 -58.58
N GLU A 201 2.64 5.96 -58.20
CA GLU A 201 2.21 7.23 -58.78
C GLU A 201 3.18 8.39 -58.49
N THR A 202 3.80 8.38 -57.31
CA THR A 202 4.78 9.39 -56.89
C THR A 202 6.14 9.12 -57.52
N ARG A 203 6.51 7.84 -57.72
CA ARG A 203 7.68 7.44 -58.52
C ARG A 203 7.55 7.84 -59.99
N ALA A 204 6.37 7.65 -60.59
CA ALA A 204 6.10 8.03 -61.97
C ALA A 204 6.17 9.56 -62.16
N LYS A 205 5.57 10.32 -61.24
CA LYS A 205 5.64 11.80 -61.25
C LYS A 205 7.07 12.30 -61.09
N PHE A 206 7.86 11.69 -60.20
CA PHE A 206 9.27 12.04 -60.02
C PHE A 206 10.11 11.75 -61.27
N GLN A 207 9.93 10.58 -61.91
CA GLN A 207 10.63 10.26 -63.16
C GLN A 207 10.22 11.18 -64.33
N GLN A 208 8.95 11.59 -64.40
CA GLN A 208 8.46 12.50 -65.41
C GLN A 208 9.04 13.92 -65.24
N VAL A 209 9.17 14.39 -64.00
CA VAL A 209 9.83 15.67 -63.67
C VAL A 209 11.32 15.63 -64.04
N MET A 210 12.02 14.53 -63.73
CA MET A 210 13.43 14.37 -64.08
C MET A 210 13.66 14.32 -65.60
N ARG A 211 12.75 13.69 -66.35
CA ARG A 211 12.81 13.64 -67.82
C ARG A 211 12.58 15.01 -68.46
N ASN A 212 11.71 15.84 -67.88
CA ASN A 212 11.46 17.20 -68.34
C ASN A 212 12.62 18.18 -68.04
N LEU A 213 13.41 17.90 -67.00
CA LEU A 213 14.61 18.68 -66.65
C LEU A 213 15.80 18.37 -67.56
N GLN A 214 15.91 17.13 -68.06
CA GLN A 214 16.98 16.72 -68.99
C GLN A 214 16.75 17.15 -70.45
N GLY A 215 15.54 17.60 -70.81
CA GLY A 215 15.20 18.07 -72.15
C GLY A 215 15.26 19.59 -72.36
N LYS A 216 15.82 20.35 -71.40
CA LYS A 216 15.96 21.83 -71.46
C LYS A 216 17.43 22.28 -71.42
N VAL A 217 18.29 21.61 -72.19
CA VAL A 217 19.62 22.12 -72.58
C VAL A 217 19.69 22.13 -74.10
#